data_AF-A0A9Q4DK90-F1
#
_entry.id   AF-A0A9Q4DK90-F1
#
_cell.length_a   1.000
_cell.length_b   1.000
_cell.length_c   1.000
_cell.angle_alpha   90.00
_cell.angle_beta   90.00
_cell.angle_gamma   90.00
#
_symmetry.space_group_name_H-M   'P 1'
#
loop_
_entity.id
_entity.type
_entity.pdbx_description
1 polymer ?
#
loop_
_entity_poly.entity_id
_entity_poly.type
_entity_poly.pdbx_seq_one_letter_code
_entity_poly.pdbx_strand_id
1 'polypeptide(L)'
;MTKAQITKFNQLFIKANTVQVPPINYVYLNQLGLDLVDMISPILGYDSVEYVDETIMHLMLMFSPGRKPVCYDYATYISDKMHEQLMNLSRER
;
A
#
# COMPACT_ATOMS: atom_id res chain seq x y z
N MET A 1 4.90 -0.67 12.07
CA MET A 1 3.96 -1.67 12.65
C MET A 1 4.70 -2.96 13.05
N THR A 2 4.14 -3.77 13.95
CA THR A 2 4.59 -5.17 14.18
C THR A 2 4.04 -6.09 13.08
N LYS A 3 4.64 -7.27 12.91
CA LYS A 3 4.12 -8.31 12.01
C LYS A 3 2.67 -8.69 12.31
N ALA A 4 2.31 -8.73 13.60
CA ALA A 4 0.94 -9.00 14.04
C ALA A 4 -0.05 -7.90 13.63
N GLN A 5 0.34 -6.62 13.74
CA GLN A 5 -0.49 -5.49 13.29
C GLN A 5 -0.69 -5.50 11.76
N ILE A 6 0.37 -5.81 10.99
CA ILE A 6 0.28 -5.93 9.53
C ILE A 6 -0.66 -7.07 9.15
N THR A 7 -0.53 -8.22 9.81
CA THR A 7 -1.40 -9.38 9.58
C THR A 7 -2.86 -9.05 9.88
N LYS A 8 -3.12 -8.35 10.99
CA LYS A 8 -4.48 -7.92 11.36
C LYS A 8 -5.06 -6.92 10.35
N PHE A 9 -4.28 -5.96 9.88
CA PHE A 9 -4.71 -5.04 8.82
C PHE A 9 -5.10 -5.81 7.54
N ASN A 10 -4.27 -6.76 7.12
CA ASN A 10 -4.53 -7.60 5.96
C ASN A 10 -5.82 -8.41 6.09
N GLN A 11 -6.02 -9.06 7.24
CA GLN A 11 -7.24 -9.83 7.51
C GLN A 11 -8.52 -8.99 7.45
N LEU A 12 -8.43 -7.71 7.83
CA LEU A 12 -9.59 -6.82 7.88
C LEU A 12 -9.89 -6.16 6.54
N PHE A 13 -8.86 -5.80 5.77
CA PHE A 13 -9.02 -4.85 4.64
C PHE A 13 -8.53 -5.38 3.29
N ILE A 14 -7.91 -6.56 3.23
CA ILE A 14 -7.29 -7.10 2.00
C ILE A 14 -8.04 -8.34 1.53
N LYS A 15 -8.33 -8.41 0.21
CA LYS A 15 -8.99 -9.56 -0.45
C LYS A 15 -8.07 -10.77 -0.59
N ALA A 16 -6.75 -10.55 -0.64
CA ALA A 16 -5.78 -11.59 -0.96
C ALA A 16 -5.54 -12.56 0.20
N ASN A 17 -5.36 -13.84 -0.13
CA ASN A 17 -4.96 -14.89 0.83
C ASN A 17 -3.50 -14.74 1.31
N THR A 18 -2.73 -13.84 0.69
CA THR A 18 -1.35 -13.53 1.05
C THR A 18 -1.26 -12.18 1.76
N VAL A 19 -0.39 -12.11 2.76
CA VAL A 19 -0.14 -10.86 3.48
C VAL A 19 0.53 -9.88 2.53
N GLN A 20 -0.15 -8.79 2.23
CA GLN A 20 0.35 -7.64 1.50
C GLN A 20 1.06 -6.68 2.46
N VAL A 21 2.15 -6.10 1.96
CA VAL A 21 2.87 -5.01 2.62
C VAL A 21 2.86 -3.80 1.67
N PRO A 22 3.00 -2.57 2.19
CA PRO A 22 3.13 -1.39 1.33
C PRO A 22 4.20 -1.58 0.24
N PRO A 23 3.98 -1.03 -0.98
CA PRO A 23 2.79 -0.29 -1.37
C PRO A 23 1.64 -1.26 -1.67
N ILE A 24 0.44 -0.95 -1.17
CA ILE A 24 -0.76 -1.77 -1.37
C ILE A 24 -1.65 -1.02 -2.36
N ASN A 25 -1.89 -1.59 -3.53
CA ASN A 25 -2.76 -1.00 -4.53
C ASN A 25 -4.25 -1.16 -4.14
N TYR A 26 -5.08 -0.20 -4.56
CA TYR A 26 -6.55 -0.21 -4.45
C TYR A 26 -7.18 -1.56 -4.82
N VAL A 27 -6.67 -2.25 -5.86
CA VAL A 27 -7.23 -3.53 -6.33
C VAL A 27 -7.20 -4.65 -5.28
N TYR A 28 -6.26 -4.58 -4.33
CA TYR A 28 -6.09 -5.60 -3.29
C TYR A 28 -7.04 -5.40 -2.10
N LEU A 29 -7.68 -4.23 -1.97
CA LEU A 29 -8.57 -3.93 -0.85
C LEU A 29 -9.92 -4.63 -1.01
N ASN A 30 -10.50 -5.10 0.10
CA ASN A 30 -11.90 -5.54 0.17
C ASN A 30 -12.84 -4.33 0.28
N GLN A 31 -14.16 -4.53 0.21
CA GLN A 31 -15.10 -3.40 0.21
C GLN A 31 -14.92 -2.47 1.41
N LEU A 32 -14.72 -3.01 2.61
CA LEU A 32 -14.47 -2.21 3.80
C LEU A 32 -13.18 -1.38 3.69
N GLY A 33 -12.13 -1.96 3.12
CA GLY A 33 -10.88 -1.25 2.84
C GLY A 33 -11.05 -0.13 1.82
N LEU A 34 -11.84 -0.37 0.75
CA LEU A 34 -12.16 0.64 -0.26
C LEU A 34 -12.95 1.80 0.36
N ASP A 35 -14.01 1.49 1.10
CA ASP A 35 -14.87 2.51 1.75
C ASP A 35 -14.07 3.40 2.71
N LEU A 36 -13.11 2.82 3.44
CA LEU A 36 -12.23 3.58 4.34
C LEU A 36 -11.24 4.47 3.59
N VAL A 37 -10.65 3.98 2.50
CA VAL A 37 -9.76 4.78 1.66
C VAL A 37 -10.54 5.93 1.04
N ASP A 38 -11.70 5.66 0.45
CA ASP A 38 -12.55 6.68 -0.18
C ASP A 38 -13.05 7.73 0.83
N MET A 39 -13.22 7.37 2.10
CA MET A 39 -13.57 8.30 3.17
C MET A 39 -12.38 9.17 3.63
N ILE A 40 -11.17 8.60 3.68
CA ILE A 40 -10.00 9.26 4.28
C ILE A 40 -9.17 10.03 3.26
N SER A 41 -9.05 9.54 2.03
CA SER A 41 -8.28 10.20 0.97
C SER A 41 -8.67 11.68 0.82
N PRO A 42 -9.96 12.07 0.79
CA PRO A 42 -10.36 13.48 0.71
C PRO A 42 -9.97 14.29 1.95
N ILE A 43 -9.98 13.69 3.15
CA ILE A 43 -9.57 14.35 4.40
C ILE A 43 -8.07 14.67 4.38
N LEU A 44 -7.28 13.81 3.74
CA LEU A 44 -5.85 14.02 3.54
C LEU A 44 -5.53 14.96 2.37
N GLY A 45 -6.55 15.42 1.62
CA GLY A 45 -6.39 16.28 0.45
C GLY A 45 -6.04 15.52 -0.83
N TYR A 46 -6.20 14.21 -0.86
CA TYR A 46 -6.01 13.38 -2.05
C TYR A 46 -7.32 13.25 -2.82
N ASP A 47 -7.28 13.57 -4.11
CA ASP A 47 -8.43 13.56 -5.03
C ASP A 47 -8.34 12.48 -6.12
N SER A 48 -7.24 11.72 -6.14
CA SER A 48 -6.93 10.70 -7.13
C SER A 48 -6.63 9.35 -6.49
N VAL A 49 -6.98 8.28 -7.20
CA VAL A 49 -6.63 6.89 -6.86
C VAL A 49 -5.13 6.62 -6.87
N GLU A 50 -4.34 7.53 -7.43
CA GLU A 50 -2.88 7.48 -7.40
C GLU A 50 -2.30 7.61 -5.99
N TYR A 51 -3.06 8.17 -5.04
CA TYR A 51 -2.63 8.38 -3.65
C TYR A 51 -3.17 7.32 -2.68
N VAL A 52 -3.64 6.20 -3.21
CA VAL A 52 -4.26 5.14 -2.41
C VAL A 52 -3.26 4.50 -1.46
N ASP A 53 -2.03 4.26 -1.91
CA ASP A 53 -0.98 3.68 -1.07
C ASP A 53 -0.54 4.65 0.04
N GLU A 54 -0.46 5.96 -0.22
CA GLU A 54 -0.25 6.97 0.82
C GLU A 54 -1.39 6.97 1.84
N THR A 55 -2.63 6.87 1.37
CA THR A 55 -3.80 6.79 2.24
C THR A 55 -3.76 5.54 3.11
N ILE A 56 -3.42 4.38 2.53
CA ILE A 56 -3.27 3.11 3.25
C ILE A 56 -2.12 3.18 4.26
N MET A 57 -1.00 3.81 3.92
CA MET A 57 0.10 4.01 4.87
C MET A 57 -0.35 4.86 6.06
N HIS A 58 -1.09 5.94 5.84
CA HIS A 58 -1.66 6.75 6.92
C HIS A 58 -2.66 5.96 7.78
N LEU A 59 -3.54 5.19 7.16
CA LEU A 59 -4.44 4.24 7.82
C LEU A 59 -3.67 3.27 8.72
N MET A 60 -2.63 2.64 8.18
CA MET A 60 -1.75 1.71 8.90
C MET A 60 -1.06 2.35 10.12
N LEU A 61 -0.76 3.65 10.06
CA LEU A 61 -0.22 4.40 11.19
C LEU A 61 -1.23 4.66 12.30
N MET A 62 -2.51 4.85 11.98
CA MET A 62 -3.57 4.94 13.00
C MET A 62 -3.67 3.65 13.83
N PHE A 63 -3.39 2.49 13.23
CA PHE A 63 -3.34 1.20 13.95
C PHE A 63 -2.03 0.95 14.69
N SER A 64 -1.05 1.85 14.62
CA SER A 64 0.24 1.73 15.31
C SER A 64 0.68 3.03 15.98
N PRO A 65 -0.09 3.52 16.98
CA PRO A 65 0.21 4.76 17.69
C PRO A 65 1.61 4.73 18.30
N GLY A 66 2.31 5.86 18.22
CA GLY A 66 3.68 6.03 18.73
C GLY A 66 4.78 5.43 17.84
N ARG A 67 4.45 4.85 16.69
CA ARG A 67 5.45 4.46 15.69
C ARG A 67 5.63 5.57 14.67
N LYS A 68 6.87 5.78 14.23
CA LYS A 68 7.17 6.67 13.10
C LYS A 68 6.41 6.20 11.86
N PRO A 69 6.01 7.13 10.96
CA PRO A 69 5.53 6.80 9.64
C PRO A 69 6.40 5.71 9.01
N VAL A 70 5.78 4.68 8.46
CA VAL A 70 6.53 3.76 7.61
C VAL A 70 6.87 4.58 6.37
N CYS A 71 8.03 5.24 6.38
CA CYS A 71 8.60 5.79 5.16
C CYS A 71 8.95 4.58 4.31
N TYR A 72 8.04 4.24 3.42
CA TYR A 72 8.34 3.31 2.36
C TYR A 72 9.35 3.99 1.45
N ASP A 73 10.48 3.34 1.19
CA ASP A 73 11.49 3.87 0.28
C ASP A 73 11.00 3.68 -1.16
N TYR A 74 10.15 4.60 -1.58
CA TYR A 74 9.61 4.64 -2.94
C TYR A 74 10.72 4.70 -3.99
N ALA A 75 11.85 5.33 -3.69
CA ALA A 75 12.95 5.41 -4.64
C ALA A 75 13.55 4.02 -4.89
N THR A 76 13.80 3.26 -3.81
CA THR A 76 14.26 1.87 -3.92
C THR A 76 13.20 0.98 -4.59
N TYR A 77 11.93 1.09 -4.22
CA TYR A 77 10.87 0.29 -4.83
C TYR A 77 10.68 0.55 -6.33
N ILE A 78 10.68 1.82 -6.75
CA ILE A 78 10.60 2.20 -8.16
C ILE A 78 11.83 1.68 -8.91
N SER A 79 13.03 1.84 -8.33
CA SER A 79 14.27 1.30 -8.89
C SER A 79 14.19 -0.21 -9.12
N ASP A 80 13.72 -0.96 -8.14
CA ASP A 80 13.55 -2.42 -8.23
C ASP A 80 12.54 -2.81 -9.31
N LYS A 81 11.40 -2.11 -9.39
CA LYS A 81 10.37 -2.38 -10.41
C LYS A 81 10.85 -2.07 -11.82
N MET A 82 11.55 -0.95 -12.02
CA MET A 82 12.16 -0.62 -13.30
C MET A 82 13.23 -1.65 -13.68
N HIS A 83 14.05 -2.08 -12.73
CA HIS A 83 15.05 -3.12 -12.95
C HIS A 83 14.40 -4.46 -13.37
N GLU A 84 13.37 -4.92 -12.65
CA GLU A 84 12.61 -6.12 -13.00
C GLU A 84 12.02 -6.03 -14.41
N GLN A 85 11.42 -4.88 -14.76
CA GLN A 85 10.85 -4.68 -16.10
C GLN A 85 11.93 -4.71 -17.19
N LEU A 86 13.07 -4.03 -16.97
CA LEU A 86 14.19 -4.02 -17.91
C LEU A 86 14.78 -5.42 -18.13
N MET A 87 14.87 -6.24 -17.07
CA MET A 87 15.36 -7.61 -17.17
C MET A 87 14.40 -8.55 -17.92
N ASN A 88 13.10 -8.23 -17.90
CA ASN A 88 12.05 -9.01 -18.56
C ASN A 88 11.67 -8.48 -19.95
N LEU A 89 12.26 -7.38 -20.42
CA LEU A 89 12.10 -6.95 -21.82
C LEU A 89 12.66 -8.04 -22.73
N SER A 90 11.81 -8.54 -23.62
CA SER A 90 12.24 -9.42 -24.71
C SER A 90 13.33 -8.67 -25.50
N ARG A 91 14.57 -9.16 -25.43
CA ARG A 91 15.64 -8.65 -26.28
C ARG A 91 15.21 -8.88 -27.72
N GLU A 92 14.80 -7.82 -28.41
CA GLU A 92 14.68 -7.85 -29.87
C GLU A 92 16.03 -8.31 -30.41
N ARG A 93 16.00 -9.41 -31.17
CA ARG A 93 17.16 -10.12 -31.69
C ARG A 93 17.20 -9.94 -33.19
#